data_AF-A0A1H1L648-F1
#
_entry.id   AF-A0A1H1L648-F1
#
_cell.length_a   1.000
_cell.length_b   1.000
_cell.length_c   1.000
_cell.angle_alpha   90.00
_cell.angle_beta   90.00
_cell.angle_gamma   90.00
#
_symmetry.space_group_name_H-M   'P 1'
#
loop_
_entity.id
_entity.type
_entity.pdbx_description
1 polymer ?
#
loop_
_entity_poly.entity_id
_entity_poly.type
_entity_poly.pdbx_seq_one_letter_code
_entity_poly.pdbx_strand_id
1 'polypeptide(L)'
;MWLPLTALIVSLASLVFTGIGFFRQSRESELQLWNSLRKEFDYELKQERRVCAQAYSEGRLSEQYSNVMNFFDTIGFLVRTGRLDKELVDDTWGYEFTGYFRATKEFMLEDRKKDPRSWDDVFYLMQRLSVDPTLRTPDDLKAFFEDEKRLPN
;
A
#
# COMPACT_ATOMS: atom_id res chain seq x y z
N MET A 1 -45.57 -0.31 -39.38
CA MET A 1 -44.22 -0.85 -39.62
C MET A 1 -43.20 -0.08 -38.76
N TRP A 2 -43.15 -0.32 -37.43
CA TRP A 2 -42.32 0.42 -36.46
C TRP A 2 -41.44 -0.51 -35.58
N LEU A 3 -41.48 -1.82 -35.85
CA LEU A 3 -40.78 -2.85 -35.08
C LEU A 3 -39.23 -2.79 -35.08
N PRO A 4 -38.52 -2.32 -36.13
CA PRO A 4 -37.05 -2.34 -36.10
C PRO A 4 -36.45 -1.24 -35.23
N LEU A 5 -37.16 -0.13 -35.02
CA LEU A 5 -36.67 1.03 -34.26
C LEU A 5 -36.68 0.79 -32.75
N THR A 6 -37.68 0.06 -32.24
CA THR A 6 -37.77 -0.28 -30.80
C THR A 6 -36.72 -1.30 -30.38
N ALA A 7 -36.42 -2.29 -31.22
CA ALA A 7 -35.38 -3.30 -30.95
C ALA A 7 -33.97 -2.68 -30.84
N LEU A 8 -33.69 -1.65 -31.62
CA LEU A 8 -32.39 -0.97 -31.62
C LEU A 8 -32.19 -0.12 -30.35
N ILE A 9 -33.25 0.53 -29.87
CA ILE A 9 -33.24 1.31 -28.62
C ILE A 9 -33.06 0.41 -27.40
N VAL A 10 -33.72 -0.76 -27.36
CA VAL A 10 -33.60 -1.72 -26.24
C VAL A 10 -32.19 -2.30 -26.14
N SER A 11 -31.55 -2.61 -27.27
CA SER A 11 -30.16 -3.10 -27.29
C SER A 11 -29.16 -2.04 -26.82
N LEU A 12 -29.32 -0.78 -27.24
CA LEU A 12 -28.48 0.32 -26.79
C LEU A 12 -28.63 0.60 -25.29
N ALA A 13 -29.88 0.59 -24.78
CA ALA A 13 -30.13 0.75 -23.35
C ALA A 13 -29.47 -0.38 -22.55
N SER A 14 -29.59 -1.63 -23.01
CA SER A 14 -28.99 -2.80 -22.34
C SER A 14 -27.46 -2.67 -22.27
N LEU A 15 -26.82 -2.20 -23.33
CA LEU A 15 -25.37 -2.02 -23.38
C LEU A 15 -24.88 -0.93 -22.42
N VAL A 16 -25.64 0.16 -22.29
CA VAL A 16 -25.39 1.22 -21.30
C VAL A 16 -25.59 0.71 -19.87
N PHE A 17 -26.67 -0.04 -19.60
CA PHE A 17 -26.93 -0.62 -18.28
C PHE A 17 -25.85 -1.64 -17.88
N THR A 18 -25.42 -2.51 -18.79
CA THR A 18 -24.32 -3.46 -18.55
C THR A 18 -23.01 -2.73 -18.29
N GLY A 19 -22.70 -1.70 -19.08
CA GLY A 19 -21.51 -0.85 -18.84
C GLY A 19 -21.53 -0.22 -17.44
N ILE A 20 -22.63 0.42 -17.05
CA ILE A 20 -22.79 1.01 -15.71
C ILE A 20 -22.66 -0.04 -14.60
N GLY A 21 -23.22 -1.24 -14.81
CA GLY A 21 -23.09 -2.37 -13.88
C GLY A 21 -21.64 -2.80 -13.65
N PHE A 22 -20.88 -2.98 -14.72
CA PHE A 22 -19.44 -3.31 -14.64
C PHE A 22 -18.63 -2.23 -13.91
N PHE A 23 -18.90 -0.95 -14.21
CA PHE A 23 -18.23 0.15 -13.50
C PHE A 23 -18.57 0.19 -12.01
N ARG A 24 -19.82 -0.06 -11.62
CA ARG A 24 -20.21 -0.12 -10.20
C ARG A 24 -19.57 -1.29 -9.48
N GLN A 25 -19.54 -2.47 -10.11
CA GLN A 25 -18.93 -3.67 -9.52
C GLN A 25 -17.40 -3.52 -9.33
N SER A 26 -16.71 -2.86 -10.26
CA SER A 26 -15.28 -2.56 -10.12
C SER A 26 -15.02 -1.66 -8.91
N ARG A 27 -15.82 -0.59 -8.78
CA ARG A 27 -15.67 0.37 -7.66
C ARG A 27 -15.94 -0.26 -6.31
N GLU A 28 -16.92 -1.15 -6.19
CA GLU A 28 -17.18 -1.87 -4.94
C GLU A 28 -16.01 -2.79 -4.57
N SER A 29 -15.42 -3.47 -5.57
CA SER A 29 -14.27 -4.35 -5.36
C SER A 29 -13.02 -3.58 -4.95
N GLU A 30 -12.78 -2.42 -5.55
CA GLU A 30 -11.69 -1.50 -5.20
C GLU A 30 -11.83 -0.97 -3.76
N LEU A 31 -13.03 -0.55 -3.36
CA LEU A 31 -13.30 -0.10 -1.98
C LEU A 31 -13.14 -1.23 -0.96
N GLN A 32 -13.56 -2.45 -1.30
CA GLN A 32 -13.36 -3.61 -0.43
C GLN A 32 -11.88 -3.95 -0.27
N LEU A 33 -11.11 -3.96 -1.37
CA LEU A 33 -9.66 -4.15 -1.33
C LEU A 33 -9.00 -3.07 -0.48
N TRP A 34 -9.34 -1.81 -0.72
CA TRP A 34 -8.81 -0.67 0.05
C TRP A 34 -9.07 -0.80 1.54
N ASN A 35 -10.31 -1.10 1.93
CA ASN A 35 -10.68 -1.28 3.33
C ASN A 35 -9.98 -2.50 3.96
N SER A 36 -9.77 -3.57 3.18
CA SER A 36 -9.04 -4.75 3.64
C SER A 36 -7.57 -4.41 3.92
N LEU A 37 -6.89 -3.70 3.02
CA LEU A 37 -5.51 -3.28 3.19
C LEU A 37 -5.34 -2.34 4.39
N ARG A 38 -6.28 -1.40 4.58
CA ARG A 38 -6.30 -0.56 5.78
C ARG A 38 -6.49 -1.37 7.05
N LYS A 39 -7.41 -2.34 7.02
CA LYS A 39 -7.64 -3.22 8.17
C LYS A 39 -6.38 -4.02 8.52
N GLU A 40 -5.73 -4.58 7.52
CA GLU A 40 -4.47 -5.33 7.67
C GLU A 40 -3.39 -4.45 8.32
N PHE A 41 -3.16 -3.25 7.79
CA PHE A 41 -2.10 -2.36 8.29
C PHE A 41 -2.40 -1.72 9.66
N ASP A 42 -3.63 -1.25 9.87
CA ASP A 42 -4.01 -0.50 11.07
C ASP A 42 -4.28 -1.40 12.28
N TYR A 43 -4.69 -2.66 12.04
CA TYR A 43 -5.08 -3.59 13.09
C TYR A 43 -4.23 -4.84 13.15
N GLU A 44 -4.05 -5.54 12.02
CA GLU A 44 -3.40 -6.86 12.01
C GLU A 44 -1.89 -6.74 12.22
N LEU A 45 -1.25 -5.78 11.53
CA LEU A 45 0.19 -5.52 11.63
C LEU A 45 0.57 -4.60 12.79
N LYS A 46 -0.39 -4.16 13.60
CA LYS A 46 -0.16 -3.20 14.68
C LYS A 46 0.88 -3.71 15.69
N GLN A 47 0.84 -5.00 16.01
CA GLN A 47 1.77 -5.58 16.98
C GLN A 47 3.18 -5.69 16.42
N GLU A 48 3.32 -6.13 15.17
CA GLU A 48 4.58 -6.22 14.43
C GLU A 48 5.23 -4.84 14.32
N ARG A 49 4.43 -3.82 14.02
CA ARG A 49 4.86 -2.42 13.95
C ARG A 49 5.45 -1.93 15.28
N ARG A 50 4.76 -2.18 16.40
CA ARG A 50 5.28 -1.89 17.75
C ARG A 50 6.57 -2.64 18.06
N VAL A 51 6.65 -3.92 17.71
CA VAL A 51 7.86 -4.73 17.94
C VAL A 51 9.04 -4.19 17.10
N CYS A 52 8.80 -3.79 15.85
CA CYS A 52 9.80 -3.13 15.02
C CYS A 52 10.29 -1.84 15.66
N ALA A 53 9.36 -1.04 16.17
CA ALA A 53 9.67 0.24 16.77
C ALA A 53 10.45 0.09 18.10
N GLN A 54 10.10 -0.90 18.92
CA GLN A 54 10.87 -1.26 20.11
C GLN A 54 12.29 -1.70 19.74
N ALA A 55 12.43 -2.60 18.77
CA ALA A 55 13.73 -3.06 18.30
C ALA A 55 14.60 -1.90 17.76
N TYR A 56 13.99 -0.99 17.00
CA TYR A 56 14.67 0.20 16.49
C TYR A 56 15.23 1.07 17.63
N SER A 57 14.45 1.26 18.70
CA SER A 57 14.91 2.01 19.88
C SER A 57 16.08 1.36 20.63
N GLU A 58 16.26 0.04 20.46
CA GLU A 58 17.39 -0.74 20.98
C GLU A 58 18.58 -0.77 20.01
N GLY A 59 18.49 -0.08 18.87
CA GLY A 59 19.55 -0.03 17.85
C GLY A 59 19.67 -1.32 17.03
N ARG A 60 18.62 -2.15 16.99
CA ARG A 60 18.56 -3.39 16.20
C ARG A 60 17.36 -3.39 15.26
N LEU A 61 17.37 -4.27 14.27
CA LEU A 61 16.19 -4.54 13.45
C LEU A 61 15.46 -5.78 13.99
N SER A 62 14.14 -5.68 14.13
CA SER A 62 13.29 -6.83 14.48
C SER A 62 13.06 -7.68 13.24
N GLU A 63 13.06 -9.01 13.34
CA GLU A 63 12.63 -9.90 12.25
C GLU A 63 11.22 -9.59 11.72
N GLN A 64 10.38 -8.97 12.56
CA GLN A 64 9.02 -8.53 12.20
C GLN A 64 9.00 -7.41 11.15
N TYR A 65 10.14 -6.77 10.85
CA TYR A 65 10.22 -5.77 9.78
C TYR A 65 9.80 -6.35 8.44
N SER A 66 10.11 -7.63 8.21
CA SER A 66 9.78 -8.32 6.97
C SER A 66 8.27 -8.39 6.74
N ASN A 67 7.47 -8.59 7.79
CA ASN A 67 6.00 -8.61 7.68
C ASN A 67 5.47 -7.24 7.26
N VAL A 68 5.95 -6.16 7.87
CA VAL A 68 5.56 -4.79 7.50
C VAL A 68 6.02 -4.44 6.08
N MET A 69 7.24 -4.83 5.70
CA MET A 69 7.74 -4.58 4.35
C MET A 69 7.08 -5.46 3.28
N ASN A 70 6.65 -6.68 3.61
CA ASN A 70 5.87 -7.54 2.71
C ASN A 70 4.50 -6.95 2.39
N PHE A 71 3.86 -6.29 3.36
CA PHE A 71 2.66 -5.50 3.12
C PHE A 71 2.94 -4.40 2.08
N PHE A 72 4.02 -3.62 2.27
CA PHE A 72 4.39 -2.58 1.31
C PHE A 72 4.85 -3.10 -0.05
N ASP A 73 5.44 -4.29 -0.11
CA ASP A 73 5.75 -4.97 -1.38
C ASP A 73 4.46 -5.34 -2.11
N THR A 74 3.45 -5.83 -1.39
CA THR A 74 2.11 -6.09 -1.93
C THR A 74 1.45 -4.80 -2.44
N ILE A 75 1.54 -3.69 -1.70
CA ILE A 75 1.07 -2.38 -2.15
C ILE A 75 1.81 -1.96 -3.43
N GLY A 76 3.13 -2.10 -3.47
CA GLY A 76 3.94 -1.80 -4.65
C GLY A 76 3.50 -2.57 -5.88
N PHE A 77 3.19 -3.86 -5.73
CA PHE A 77 2.65 -4.70 -6.80
C PHE A 77 1.28 -4.23 -7.28
N LEU A 78 0.38 -3.87 -6.35
CA LEU A 78 -0.96 -3.37 -6.69
C LEU A 78 -0.91 -2.02 -7.42
N VAL A 79 -0.03 -1.11 -7.00
CA VAL A 79 0.23 0.15 -7.71
C VAL A 79 0.84 -0.13 -9.08
N ARG A 80 1.81 -1.03 -9.16
CA ARG A 80 2.46 -1.39 -10.44
C ARG A 80 1.50 -1.96 -11.47
N THR A 81 0.52 -2.73 -11.01
CA THR A 81 -0.50 -3.34 -11.87
C THR A 81 -1.71 -2.43 -12.11
N GLY A 82 -1.72 -1.20 -11.58
CA GLY A 82 -2.81 -0.24 -11.73
C GLY A 82 -4.09 -0.64 -10.99
N ARG A 83 -4.00 -1.58 -10.04
CA ARG A 83 -5.12 -2.00 -9.19
C ARG A 83 -5.33 -1.08 -7.99
N LEU A 84 -4.32 -0.29 -7.67
CA LEU A 84 -4.37 0.70 -6.61
C LEU A 84 -3.80 2.02 -7.10
N ASP A 85 -4.49 3.09 -6.78
CA ASP A 85 -4.09 4.44 -7.14
C ASP A 85 -2.90 4.89 -6.29
N LYS A 86 -1.86 5.43 -6.94
CA LYS A 86 -0.61 5.79 -6.25
C LYS A 86 -0.80 7.03 -5.36
N GLU A 87 -1.62 8.00 -5.76
CA GLU A 87 -1.85 9.21 -4.98
C GLU A 87 -2.61 8.86 -3.70
N LEU A 88 -3.60 7.98 -3.81
CA LEU A 88 -4.32 7.44 -2.66
C LEU A 88 -3.39 6.68 -1.68
N VAL A 89 -2.43 5.92 -2.19
CA VAL A 89 -1.42 5.24 -1.36
C VAL A 89 -0.51 6.24 -0.66
N ASP A 90 -0.02 7.25 -1.39
CA ASP A 90 0.84 8.30 -0.83
C ASP A 90 0.14 9.04 0.32
N ASP A 91 -1.12 9.43 0.10
CA ASP A 91 -1.94 10.14 1.10
C ASP A 91 -2.26 9.29 2.34
N THR A 92 -2.25 7.96 2.22
CA THR A 92 -2.71 7.06 3.30
C THR A 92 -1.57 6.44 4.07
N TRP A 93 -0.51 6.02 3.39
CA TRP A 93 0.62 5.29 3.98
C TRP A 93 1.98 5.85 3.59
N GLY A 94 2.05 6.98 2.87
CA GLY A 94 3.32 7.56 2.43
C GLY A 94 4.27 7.88 3.59
N TYR A 95 3.71 8.36 4.71
CA TYR A 95 4.45 8.63 5.94
C TYR A 95 5.07 7.35 6.53
N GLU A 96 4.25 6.33 6.79
CA GLU A 96 4.71 5.07 7.37
C GLU A 96 5.65 4.33 6.44
N PHE A 97 5.33 4.26 5.14
CA PHE A 97 6.20 3.67 4.13
C PHE A 97 7.58 4.33 4.13
N THR A 98 7.62 5.67 4.16
CA THR A 98 8.89 6.40 4.20
C THR A 98 9.70 6.04 5.44
N GLY A 99 9.06 5.99 6.62
CA GLY A 99 9.71 5.62 7.87
C GLY A 99 10.30 4.20 7.82
N TYR A 100 9.48 3.22 7.48
CA TYR A 100 9.92 1.82 7.39
C TYR A 100 10.96 1.60 6.30
N PHE A 101 10.80 2.18 5.11
CA PHE A 101 11.75 2.06 4.02
C PHE A 101 13.12 2.60 4.43
N ARG A 102 13.18 3.79 5.03
CA ARG A 102 14.46 4.39 5.48
C ARG A 102 15.15 3.53 6.54
N ALA A 103 14.40 2.93 7.45
CA ALA A 103 14.95 2.08 8.50
C ALA A 103 15.48 0.73 8.01
N THR A 104 14.87 0.19 6.95
CA THR A 104 15.09 -1.19 6.48
C THR A 104 15.87 -1.27 5.16
N LYS A 105 16.10 -0.14 4.47
CA LYS A 105 16.70 -0.08 3.14
C LYS A 105 18.00 -0.89 3.02
N GLU A 106 18.92 -0.72 3.95
CA GLU A 106 20.23 -1.40 3.88
C GLU A 106 20.09 -2.92 3.97
N PHE A 107 19.16 -3.42 4.78
CA PHE A 107 18.85 -4.84 4.90
C PHE A 107 18.22 -5.40 3.62
N MET A 108 17.25 -4.67 3.05
CA MET A 108 16.67 -5.04 1.76
C MET A 108 17.72 -5.05 0.64
N LEU A 109 18.68 -4.11 0.66
CA LEU A 109 19.80 -4.12 -0.28
C LEU A 109 20.73 -5.33 -0.08
N GLU A 110 20.92 -5.80 1.15
CA GLU A 110 21.65 -7.03 1.42
C GLU A 110 20.92 -8.28 0.91
N ASP A 111 19.60 -8.36 1.07
CA ASP A 111 18.79 -9.43 0.49
C ASP A 111 18.91 -9.42 -1.04
N ARG A 112 18.93 -8.23 -1.65
CA ARG A 112 19.11 -8.07 -3.10
C ARG A 112 20.46 -8.52 -3.63
N LYS A 113 21.50 -8.58 -2.79
CA LYS A 113 22.79 -9.19 -3.18
C LYS A 113 22.65 -10.70 -3.37
N LYS A 114 21.72 -11.35 -2.65
CA LYS A 114 21.44 -12.78 -2.75
C LYS A 114 20.42 -13.08 -3.85
N ASP A 115 19.34 -12.30 -3.90
CA ASP A 115 18.31 -12.37 -4.93
C ASP A 115 17.99 -10.96 -5.46
N PRO A 116 18.45 -10.60 -6.67
CA PRO A 116 18.25 -9.27 -7.24
C PRO A 116 16.79 -8.81 -7.35
N ARG A 117 15.82 -9.74 -7.34
CA ARG A 117 14.38 -9.47 -7.44
C ARG A 117 13.68 -9.29 -6.10
N SER A 118 14.35 -9.56 -4.99
CA SER A 118 13.78 -9.34 -3.66
C SER A 118 13.42 -7.86 -3.50
N TRP A 119 12.22 -7.60 -2.98
CA TRP A 119 11.70 -6.25 -2.70
C TRP A 119 11.51 -5.37 -3.94
N ASP A 120 11.43 -5.95 -5.15
CA ASP A 120 11.30 -5.17 -6.39
C ASP A 120 10.09 -4.22 -6.37
N ASP A 121 8.98 -4.65 -5.78
CA ASP A 121 7.77 -3.87 -5.70
C ASP A 121 7.86 -2.76 -4.64
N VAL A 122 8.54 -2.98 -3.51
CA VAL A 122 8.92 -1.92 -2.56
C VAL A 122 9.78 -0.84 -3.25
N PHE A 123 10.82 -1.23 -3.99
CA PHE A 123 11.68 -0.26 -4.67
C PHE A 123 10.94 0.47 -5.82
N TYR A 124 10.03 -0.22 -6.50
CA TYR A 124 9.13 0.41 -7.47
C TYR A 124 8.22 1.46 -6.82
N LEU A 125 7.68 1.15 -5.64
CA LEU A 125 6.81 2.04 -4.86
C LEU A 125 7.58 3.29 -4.41
N MET A 126 8.79 3.12 -3.88
CA MET A 126 9.65 4.24 -3.45
C MET A 126 9.96 5.24 -4.57
N GLN A 127 10.05 4.80 -5.82
CA GLN A 127 10.29 5.70 -6.96
C GLN A 127 9.07 6.55 -7.34
N ARG A 128 7.89 6.23 -6.81
CA ARG A 128 6.61 6.85 -7.18
C ARG A 128 5.94 7.61 -6.06
N LEU A 129 6.22 7.26 -4.81
CA LEU A 129 5.71 7.98 -3.66
C LEU A 129 6.55 9.21 -3.36
N SER A 130 5.90 10.23 -2.81
CA SER A 130 6.59 11.42 -2.35
C SER A 130 7.33 11.08 -1.07
N VAL A 131 8.66 11.28 -1.04
CA VAL A 131 9.40 11.12 0.22
C VAL A 131 8.88 12.14 1.22
N ASP A 132 8.36 11.67 2.34
CA ASP A 132 7.78 12.55 3.33
C ASP A 132 8.85 13.54 3.85
N PRO A 133 8.62 14.87 3.70
CA PRO A 133 9.60 15.88 4.08
C PRO A 133 9.83 15.95 5.59
N THR A 134 8.93 15.39 6.41
CA THR A 134 9.06 15.32 7.87
C THR A 134 10.02 14.24 8.33
N LEU A 135 10.32 13.24 7.48
CA LEU A 135 11.21 12.13 7.81
C LEU A 135 12.54 12.29 7.06
N ARG A 136 13.32 13.34 7.38
CA ARG A 136 14.62 13.62 6.71
C ARG A 136 15.82 13.28 7.57
N THR A 137 15.76 13.52 8.85
CA THR A 137 16.88 13.34 9.76
C THR A 137 16.79 11.99 10.49
N PRO A 138 17.88 11.53 11.13
CA PRO A 138 17.83 10.40 12.06
C PRO A 138 16.92 10.66 13.26
N ASP A 139 16.84 11.90 13.74
CA ASP A 139 15.97 12.27 14.88
C ASP A 139 14.50 12.18 14.50
N ASP A 140 14.13 12.58 13.28
CA ASP A 140 12.77 12.42 12.77
C ASP A 140 12.37 10.94 12.67
N LEU A 141 13.30 10.10 12.18
CA LEU A 141 13.07 8.67 12.08
C LEU A 141 12.93 8.03 13.48
N LYS A 142 13.68 8.53 14.47
CA LYS A 142 13.51 8.12 15.86
C LYS A 142 12.15 8.55 16.42
N ALA A 143 11.69 9.77 16.12
CA ALA A 143 10.38 10.25 16.52
C ALA A 143 9.25 9.38 15.93
N PHE A 144 9.35 9.04 14.65
CA PHE A 144 8.45 8.10 13.97
C PHE A 144 8.30 6.79 14.74
N PHE A 145 9.41 6.12 15.09
CA PHE A 145 9.33 4.86 15.84
C PHE A 145 8.88 5.05 17.29
N GLU A 146 9.11 6.20 17.91
CA GLU A 146 8.52 6.48 19.23
C GLU A 146 6.99 6.62 19.17
N ASP A 147 6.44 7.11 18.06
CA ASP A 147 4.99 7.14 17.83
C ASP A 147 4.44 5.73 17.53
N GLU A 148 5.15 4.94 16.72
CA GLU A 148 4.79 3.53 16.46
C GLU A 148 4.73 2.69 17.75
N LYS A 149 5.60 2.95 18.73
CA LYS A 149 5.56 2.29 20.06
C LYS A 149 4.30 2.62 20.84
N ARG A 150 3.70 3.79 20.61
CA ARG A 150 2.54 4.32 21.34
C ARG A 150 1.20 4.02 20.65
N LEU A 151 1.19 3.27 19.55
CA LEU A 151 -0.05 2.85 18.91
C LEU A 151 -1.01 2.29 19.97
N PRO A 152 -2.32 2.64 19.98
CA PRO A 152 -3.28 2.19 20.99
C PRO A 152 -3.59 0.70 20.82
N ASN A 153 -3.90 -0.01 21.91
CA ASN A 153 -4.35 -1.41 21.82
C ASN A 153 -5.66 -1.50 21.05
#